data_AF-A0A968RJ03-F1
#
_entry.id   AF-A0A968RJ03-F1
#
_cell.length_a   1.000
_cell.length_b   1.000
_cell.length_c   1.000
_cell.angle_alpha   90.00
_cell.angle_beta   90.00
_cell.angle_gamma   90.00
#
_symmetry.space_group_name_H-M   'P 1'
#
loop_
_entity.id
_entity.type
_entity.pdbx_description
1 polymer ?
#
loop_
_entity_poly.entity_id
_entity_poly.type
_entity_poly.pdbx_seq_one_letter_code
_entity_poly.pdbx_strand_id
1 'polypeptide(L)'
;MNNRITLISRKARNCFSPRLPGFWWNNTGLILWNSLKFNWITLAVLAWLVLNKEFSCQFNFSVAKKSENIESPAVAMPAAQRDDHQVSVPLNLSLFEHQAVKPVVEQAKVAQESNVGNTYKNVTISELTPAMEAEAKRKKQIAYVKRFAKVAQVEMQKYKIPASITLAQGLIESDCGESRLAKMNNNHFGVKCFSKKCNKGHCANFTDDTHKDFFIKYNTAWESYRAHSNLLQGSRYKHLQNLNKTDYKSWAKGLKKAGYATDPNYADKLIRLIEDLQLYRLDRTLE
;
A
#
# COMPACT_ATOMS: atom_id res chain seq x y z
N MET A 1 -18.85 -22.71 -49.31
CA MET A 1 -18.20 -23.89 -48.71
C MET A 1 -18.59 -23.96 -47.25
N ASN A 2 -19.15 -25.07 -46.80
CA ASN A 2 -19.53 -25.33 -45.40
C ASN A 2 -18.25 -25.71 -44.61
N ASN A 3 -18.07 -25.54 -43.30
CA ASN A 3 -18.98 -25.93 -42.21
C ASN A 3 -18.46 -25.44 -40.83
N ARG A 4 -19.34 -25.44 -39.81
CA ARG A 4 -18.99 -25.29 -38.38
C ARG A 4 -18.37 -26.57 -37.81
N ILE A 5 -17.45 -26.47 -36.84
CA ILE A 5 -17.15 -27.52 -35.84
C ILE A 5 -16.92 -26.84 -34.47
N THR A 6 -17.97 -26.66 -33.64
CA THR A 6 -18.41 -27.47 -32.47
C THR A 6 -17.65 -27.30 -31.15
N LEU A 7 -18.36 -26.73 -30.17
CA LEU A 7 -18.20 -27.01 -28.74
C LEU A 7 -18.43 -28.50 -28.45
N ILE A 8 -17.66 -29.09 -27.54
CA ILE A 8 -18.01 -30.36 -26.88
C ILE A 8 -17.82 -30.21 -25.36
N SER A 9 -18.83 -30.64 -24.61
CA SER A 9 -18.83 -30.62 -23.14
C SER A 9 -18.66 -32.02 -22.56
N ARG A 10 -18.25 -32.07 -21.28
CA ARG A 10 -18.47 -33.14 -20.29
C ARG A 10 -17.90 -34.53 -20.58
N LYS A 11 -17.21 -35.07 -19.57
CA LYS A 11 -17.34 -36.49 -19.22
C LYS A 11 -17.34 -36.65 -17.69
N ALA A 12 -18.51 -36.92 -17.13
CA ALA A 12 -18.71 -37.34 -15.75
C ALA A 12 -19.32 -38.75 -15.74
N ARG A 13 -18.71 -39.67 -14.99
CA ARG A 13 -19.10 -41.06 -14.65
C ARG A 13 -18.20 -41.48 -13.46
N ASN A 14 -18.51 -42.33 -12.47
CA ASN A 14 -19.70 -43.02 -11.92
C ASN A 14 -19.40 -43.20 -10.39
N CYS A 15 -20.19 -43.79 -9.47
CA CYS A 15 -21.43 -44.59 -9.54
C CYS A 15 -22.37 -44.25 -8.35
N PHE A 16 -22.96 -45.24 -7.66
CA PHE A 16 -24.00 -45.10 -6.62
C PHE A 16 -23.92 -46.23 -5.55
N SER A 17 -24.04 -45.87 -4.25
CA SER A 17 -24.60 -46.61 -3.07
C SER A 17 -24.17 -48.10 -2.76
N PRO A 18 -24.59 -48.78 -1.65
CA PRO A 18 -25.46 -48.39 -0.51
C PRO A 18 -25.04 -48.77 0.96
N ARG A 19 -25.60 -48.05 1.97
CA ARG A 19 -26.40 -48.49 3.17
C ARG A 19 -26.23 -49.94 3.75
N LEU A 20 -26.31 -50.32 5.05
CA LEU A 20 -26.93 -49.80 6.32
C LEU A 20 -26.05 -50.14 7.61
N PRO A 21 -26.52 -50.61 8.82
CA PRO A 21 -26.38 -49.82 10.06
C PRO A 21 -25.85 -50.57 11.33
N GLY A 22 -25.71 -49.87 12.46
CA GLY A 22 -25.64 -50.46 13.82
C GLY A 22 -24.68 -49.71 14.75
N PHE A 23 -24.79 -49.75 16.08
CA PHE A 23 -25.90 -49.99 17.01
C PHE A 23 -25.36 -49.53 18.39
N TRP A 24 -26.24 -49.06 19.25
CA TRP A 24 -26.00 -48.54 20.60
C TRP A 24 -25.03 -49.35 21.48
N TRP A 25 -24.25 -48.66 22.32
CA TRP A 25 -24.09 -48.99 23.75
C TRP A 25 -23.79 -47.73 24.57
N ASN A 26 -24.59 -47.47 25.60
CA ASN A 26 -24.22 -46.64 26.76
C ASN A 26 -23.73 -47.58 27.86
N ASN A 27 -22.58 -47.33 28.50
CA ASN A 27 -22.53 -47.35 29.98
C ASN A 27 -21.26 -46.79 30.62
N THR A 28 -21.48 -46.10 31.75
CA THR A 28 -20.65 -46.00 32.98
C THR A 28 -19.12 -46.04 32.89
N GLY A 29 -18.53 -44.84 33.00
CA GLY A 29 -17.50 -44.44 33.99
C GLY A 29 -16.44 -45.42 34.49
N LEU A 30 -15.17 -45.03 34.30
CA LEU A 30 -14.13 -45.22 35.31
C LEU A 30 -13.14 -44.04 35.30
N ILE A 31 -12.76 -43.56 36.49
CA ILE A 31 -11.84 -42.44 36.67
C ILE A 31 -10.40 -42.95 36.53
N LEU A 32 -9.61 -42.38 35.61
CA LEU A 32 -8.16 -42.53 35.62
C LEU A 32 -7.46 -41.16 35.53
N TRP A 33 -6.99 -40.72 36.68
CA TRP A 33 -5.95 -39.70 36.82
C TRP A 33 -4.62 -40.21 36.26
N ASN A 34 -3.89 -39.29 35.58
CA ASN A 34 -2.43 -39.18 35.41
C ASN A 34 -1.95 -39.10 33.95
N SER A 35 -1.56 -37.88 33.54
CA SER A 35 -0.24 -37.65 32.92
C SER A 35 0.11 -36.14 32.88
N LEU A 36 0.19 -35.49 34.05
CA LEU A 36 1.08 -34.33 34.18
C LEU A 36 2.41 -34.84 34.75
N LYS A 37 3.41 -35.00 33.90
CA LYS A 37 4.80 -35.13 34.34
C LYS A 37 5.28 -33.78 34.87
N PHE A 38 4.90 -33.46 36.12
CA PHE A 38 5.43 -32.32 36.85
C PHE A 38 6.95 -32.48 36.98
N ASN A 39 7.70 -31.59 36.33
CA ASN A 39 9.15 -31.59 36.42
C ASN A 39 9.55 -30.86 37.71
N TRP A 40 9.79 -31.62 38.78
CA TRP A 40 10.19 -31.07 40.08
C TRP A 40 11.48 -30.24 40.01
N ILE A 41 12.33 -30.50 39.01
CA ILE A 41 13.57 -29.73 38.77
C ILE A 41 13.25 -28.30 38.35
N THR A 42 12.22 -28.05 37.51
CA THR A 42 11.90 -26.67 37.09
C THR A 42 11.27 -25.86 38.22
N LEU A 43 10.50 -26.50 39.11
CA LEU A 43 10.01 -25.85 40.33
C LEU A 43 11.14 -25.57 41.33
N ALA A 44 12.10 -26.48 41.49
CA ALA A 44 13.27 -26.27 42.35
C ALA A 44 14.16 -25.12 41.85
N VAL A 45 14.42 -25.01 40.54
CA VAL A 45 15.20 -23.91 39.95
C VAL A 45 14.48 -22.56 40.11
N LEU A 46 13.16 -22.51 39.89
CA LEU A 46 12.38 -21.29 40.10
C LEU A 46 12.33 -20.88 41.59
N ALA A 47 12.18 -21.85 42.51
CA ALA A 47 12.25 -21.57 43.94
C ALA A 47 13.63 -21.02 44.36
N TRP A 48 14.72 -21.61 43.86
CA TRP A 48 16.09 -21.14 44.10
C TRP A 48 16.33 -19.72 43.58
N LEU A 49 15.84 -19.39 42.38
CA LEU A 49 15.92 -18.04 41.81
C LEU A 49 15.06 -17.00 42.57
N VAL A 50 13.96 -17.42 43.19
CA VAL A 50 13.08 -16.53 43.98
C VAL A 50 13.61 -16.31 45.40
N LEU A 51 14.28 -17.31 45.98
CA LEU A 51 14.86 -17.23 47.32
C LEU A 51 16.22 -16.50 47.36
N ASN A 52 17.00 -16.54 46.28
CA ASN A 52 18.27 -15.81 46.16
C ASN A 52 18.08 -14.38 45.62
N LYS A 53 17.30 -13.56 46.34
CA LYS A 53 17.16 -12.13 46.04
C LYS A 53 18.22 -11.28 46.76
N GLU A 54 19.33 -11.01 46.08
CA GLU A 54 20.17 -9.83 46.33
C GLU A 54 20.72 -9.31 45.00
N PHE A 55 19.93 -8.50 44.29
CA PHE A 55 20.42 -7.65 43.19
C PHE A 55 20.15 -6.19 43.52
N SER A 56 20.89 -5.72 44.53
CA SER A 56 20.81 -4.39 45.11
C SER A 56 21.73 -3.42 44.35
N CYS A 57 21.22 -2.78 43.29
CA CYS A 57 21.95 -1.71 42.58
C CYS A 57 21.60 -0.34 43.16
N GLN A 58 22.47 0.18 44.04
CA GLN A 58 22.40 1.55 44.55
C GLN A 58 22.90 2.55 43.49
N PHE A 59 22.11 3.59 43.22
CA PHE A 59 22.55 4.74 42.41
C PHE A 59 23.11 5.83 43.31
N ASN A 60 24.43 6.04 43.27
CA ASN A 60 25.07 7.19 43.90
C ASN A 60 24.85 8.46 43.05
N PHE A 61 24.26 9.48 43.65
CA PHE A 61 24.13 10.82 43.05
C PHE A 61 25.17 11.74 43.69
N SER A 62 26.20 12.12 42.96
CA SER A 62 27.20 13.09 43.42
C SER A 62 27.30 14.24 42.44
N VAL A 63 26.93 15.44 42.89
CA VAL A 63 27.01 16.68 42.12
C VAL A 63 28.36 17.33 42.40
N ALA A 64 29.23 17.35 41.39
CA ALA A 64 30.44 18.16 41.39
C ALA A 64 30.38 19.16 40.21
N LYS A 65 30.74 20.41 40.49
CA LYS A 65 30.68 21.54 39.55
C LYS A 65 32.09 22.12 39.41
N LYS A 66 32.46 22.59 38.19
CA LYS A 66 33.42 23.68 37.85
C LYS A 66 34.69 23.32 37.03
N SER A 67 34.90 24.13 35.97
CA SER A 67 36.18 24.59 35.34
C SER A 67 36.94 23.75 34.29
N GLU A 68 36.71 24.09 33.01
CA GLU A 68 37.64 24.48 31.93
C GLU A 68 39.05 23.83 31.69
N ASN A 69 39.23 23.38 30.43
CA ASN A 69 40.40 23.42 29.51
C ASN A 69 41.71 22.68 29.89
N ILE A 70 42.32 21.83 29.05
CA ILE A 70 43.00 22.10 27.75
C ILE A 70 43.16 20.81 26.87
N GLU A 71 43.10 20.95 25.54
CA GLU A 71 43.52 20.06 24.40
C GLU A 71 43.52 18.49 24.46
N SER A 72 42.63 17.87 23.67
CA SER A 72 42.78 16.81 22.61
C SER A 72 43.90 15.73 22.63
N PRO A 73 43.72 14.52 21.99
CA PRO A 73 42.70 14.22 20.97
C PRO A 73 42.02 12.81 21.01
N ALA A 74 41.03 12.68 20.11
CA ALA A 74 40.60 11.48 19.36
C ALA A 74 39.35 10.67 19.81
N VAL A 75 38.41 10.58 18.85
CA VAL A 75 37.33 9.58 18.67
C VAL A 75 36.22 9.47 19.73
N ALA A 76 35.14 10.28 19.58
CA ALA A 76 33.75 9.79 19.48
C ALA A 76 32.74 10.95 19.30
N MET A 77 31.69 10.67 18.54
CA MET A 77 30.63 11.60 18.10
C MET A 77 29.91 12.32 19.26
N PRO A 78 29.73 13.67 19.22
CA PRO A 78 28.90 14.37 20.19
C PRO A 78 27.41 14.25 19.86
N ALA A 79 26.57 14.26 20.90
CA ALA A 79 25.11 14.30 20.76
C ALA A 79 24.66 15.65 20.18
N ALA A 80 23.80 15.61 19.16
CA ALA A 80 23.30 16.82 18.51
C ALA A 80 22.42 17.66 19.45
N GLN A 81 22.78 18.94 19.61
CA GLN A 81 21.92 19.97 20.17
C GLN A 81 20.69 20.17 19.26
N ARG A 82 19.56 20.57 19.86
CA ARG A 82 18.40 21.03 19.09
C ARG A 82 18.63 22.48 18.66
N ASP A 83 19.18 22.66 17.48
CA ASP A 83 18.97 23.89 16.73
C ASP A 83 17.67 23.74 15.95
N ASP A 84 16.66 24.55 16.29
CA ASP A 84 15.43 24.67 15.52
C ASP A 84 15.72 25.43 14.20
N HIS A 85 16.33 24.71 13.25
CA HIS A 85 16.36 25.08 11.85
C HIS A 85 15.67 24.01 11.02
N GLN A 86 14.34 24.14 10.96
CA GLN A 86 13.50 23.46 9.98
C GLN A 86 13.81 24.00 8.58
N VAL A 87 14.95 23.59 8.00
CA VAL A 87 15.18 23.72 6.56
C VAL A 87 14.38 22.61 5.86
N SER A 88 13.06 22.74 5.93
CA SER A 88 12.17 22.05 5.02
C SER A 88 12.40 22.65 3.64
N VAL A 89 13.37 22.12 2.89
CA VAL A 89 13.46 22.39 1.45
C VAL A 89 12.11 21.96 0.87
N PRO A 90 11.28 22.90 0.38
CA PRO A 90 9.97 22.53 -0.12
C PRO A 90 10.20 21.65 -1.35
N LEU A 91 9.59 20.47 -1.36
CA LEU A 91 9.54 19.64 -2.56
C LEU A 91 8.88 20.50 -3.64
N ASN A 92 9.68 21.05 -4.57
CA ASN A 92 9.23 22.14 -5.42
C ASN A 92 8.27 21.63 -6.50
N LEU A 93 7.01 21.51 -6.08
CA LEU A 93 5.98 20.83 -6.83
C LEU A 93 5.30 21.73 -7.87
N SER A 94 5.65 23.03 -7.92
CA SER A 94 5.28 23.91 -9.04
C SER A 94 5.89 23.44 -10.37
N LEU A 95 6.95 22.66 -10.30
CA LEU A 95 7.58 21.99 -11.43
C LEU A 95 6.64 21.03 -12.19
N PHE A 96 5.55 20.59 -11.55
CA PHE A 96 4.50 19.76 -12.17
C PHE A 96 3.30 20.60 -12.68
N GLU A 97 3.18 21.88 -12.28
CA GLU A 97 2.17 22.82 -12.78
C GLU A 97 2.45 23.24 -14.24
N HIS A 98 3.72 23.46 -14.61
CA HIS A 98 4.12 24.09 -15.87
C HIS A 98 3.96 23.26 -17.16
N GLN A 99 3.23 22.15 -17.12
CA GLN A 99 2.88 21.32 -18.29
C GLN A 99 1.36 21.27 -18.56
N ALA A 100 0.63 22.33 -18.18
CA ALA A 100 -0.67 22.59 -18.79
C ALA A 100 -0.47 22.98 -20.27
N VAL A 101 -1.16 22.30 -21.18
CA VAL A 101 -1.20 22.66 -22.60
C VAL A 101 -1.78 24.07 -22.71
N LYS A 102 -1.11 24.97 -23.45
CA LYS A 102 -1.66 26.31 -23.72
C LYS A 102 -3.04 26.16 -24.39
N PRO A 103 -4.08 26.86 -23.93
CA PRO A 103 -5.39 26.75 -24.57
C PRO A 103 -5.28 27.24 -26.02
N VAL A 104 -5.62 26.36 -26.97
CA VAL A 104 -5.86 26.76 -28.36
C VAL A 104 -7.19 27.49 -28.37
N VAL A 105 -7.14 28.82 -28.27
CA VAL A 105 -8.32 29.69 -28.41
C VAL A 105 -8.64 29.80 -29.90
N GLU A 106 -9.33 28.80 -30.43
CA GLU A 106 -9.97 28.84 -31.74
C GLU A 106 -11.08 29.91 -31.69
N GLN A 107 -10.85 31.06 -32.35
CA GLN A 107 -11.79 32.18 -32.33
C GLN A 107 -12.99 31.91 -33.26
N ALA A 108 -14.01 31.23 -32.74
CA ALA A 108 -15.31 31.15 -33.40
C ALA A 108 -15.97 32.55 -33.43
N LYS A 109 -16.02 33.17 -34.61
CA LYS A 109 -16.75 34.43 -34.84
C LYS A 109 -18.25 34.20 -34.73
N VAL A 110 -18.88 34.78 -33.70
CA VAL A 110 -20.34 34.81 -33.55
C VAL A 110 -20.86 36.16 -34.06
N ALA A 111 -21.82 36.11 -34.99
CA ALA A 111 -22.56 37.30 -35.43
C ALA A 111 -23.65 37.66 -34.40
N GLN A 112 -23.91 38.96 -34.22
CA GLN A 112 -25.08 39.51 -33.53
C GLN A 112 -26.34 39.15 -34.35
N GLU A 113 -27.57 39.03 -33.84
CA GLU A 113 -28.38 39.76 -32.85
C GLU A 113 -29.54 38.79 -32.45
N SER A 114 -30.27 38.79 -31.31
CA SER A 114 -30.95 39.89 -30.62
C SER A 114 -31.68 39.40 -29.34
N ASN A 115 -31.93 40.31 -28.39
CA ASN A 115 -33.03 40.35 -27.41
C ASN A 115 -33.12 39.36 -26.22
N VAL A 116 -33.52 39.93 -25.08
CA VAL A 116 -33.51 39.37 -23.71
C VAL A 116 -34.75 38.53 -23.40
N GLY A 117 -34.57 37.34 -22.83
CA GLY A 117 -35.66 36.53 -22.27
C GLY A 117 -35.19 35.23 -21.60
N ASN A 118 -35.56 35.03 -20.33
CA ASN A 118 -35.14 33.89 -19.48
C ASN A 118 -35.16 32.53 -20.19
N THR A 119 -33.97 32.02 -20.52
CA THR A 119 -33.77 30.65 -21.03
C THR A 119 -32.75 29.90 -20.16
N TYR A 120 -33.00 29.85 -18.84
CA TYR A 120 -32.33 28.94 -17.90
C TYR A 120 -32.90 27.50 -18.01
N LYS A 121 -33.06 27.05 -19.25
CA LYS A 121 -33.47 25.74 -19.74
C LYS A 121 -32.85 25.70 -21.14
N ASN A 122 -31.82 24.93 -21.44
CA ASN A 122 -31.27 23.77 -20.75
C ASN A 122 -29.81 23.68 -21.22
N VAL A 123 -28.85 24.01 -20.33
CA VAL A 123 -27.45 23.65 -20.59
C VAL A 123 -27.34 22.16 -20.35
N THR A 124 -27.58 21.43 -21.42
CA THR A 124 -27.37 19.99 -21.50
C THR A 124 -25.94 19.70 -21.06
N ILE A 125 -25.76 18.98 -19.95
CA ILE A 125 -24.47 18.40 -19.58
C ILE A 125 -24.26 17.19 -20.50
N SER A 126 -24.04 17.46 -21.78
CA SER A 126 -23.78 16.49 -22.84
C SER A 126 -22.52 16.95 -23.57
N GLU A 127 -21.55 16.06 -23.68
CA GLU A 127 -20.25 16.28 -24.34
C GLU A 127 -19.29 17.17 -23.55
N LEU A 128 -18.84 16.66 -22.39
CA LEU A 128 -17.46 16.90 -21.97
C LEU A 128 -16.54 16.46 -23.10
N THR A 129 -15.76 17.38 -23.66
CA THR A 129 -14.82 17.02 -24.73
C THR A 129 -13.73 16.09 -24.17
N PRO A 130 -13.17 15.16 -24.98
CA PRO A 130 -12.08 14.30 -24.52
C PRO A 130 -10.87 15.06 -23.96
N ALA A 131 -10.65 16.30 -24.41
CA ALA A 131 -9.64 17.20 -23.87
C ALA A 131 -9.94 17.63 -22.42
N MET A 132 -11.19 18.00 -22.12
CA MET A 132 -11.62 18.37 -20.77
C MET A 132 -11.57 17.18 -19.80
N GLU A 133 -11.94 15.99 -20.26
CA GLU A 133 -11.81 14.76 -19.45
C GLU A 133 -10.35 14.43 -19.15
N ALA A 134 -9.46 14.55 -20.15
CA ALA A 134 -8.03 14.35 -19.99
C ALA A 134 -7.42 15.38 -19.02
N GLU A 135 -7.81 16.66 -19.10
CA GLU A 135 -7.38 17.70 -18.18
C GLU A 135 -7.85 17.43 -16.74
N ALA A 136 -9.14 17.10 -16.56
CA ALA A 136 -9.71 16.77 -15.26
C ALA A 136 -9.02 15.55 -14.63
N LYS A 137 -8.72 14.52 -15.44
CA LYS A 137 -7.94 13.35 -15.02
C LYS A 137 -6.51 13.74 -14.62
N ARG A 138 -5.82 14.55 -15.43
CA ARG A 138 -4.46 15.04 -15.13
C ARG A 138 -4.42 15.85 -13.84
N LYS A 139 -5.44 16.68 -13.59
CA LYS A 139 -5.61 17.44 -12.34
C LYS A 139 -5.74 16.53 -11.12
N LYS A 140 -6.55 15.45 -11.20
CA LYS A 140 -6.64 14.41 -10.15
C LYS A 140 -5.31 13.70 -9.92
N GLN A 141 -4.64 13.28 -11.00
CA GLN A 141 -3.33 12.62 -10.92
C GLN A 141 -2.29 13.50 -10.22
N ILE A 142 -2.18 14.77 -10.61
CA ILE A 142 -1.28 15.73 -9.98
C ILE A 142 -1.63 15.91 -8.50
N ALA A 143 -2.90 16.13 -8.16
CA ALA A 143 -3.34 16.29 -6.77
C ALA A 143 -2.99 15.08 -5.89
N TYR A 144 -3.14 13.86 -6.42
CA TYR A 144 -2.73 12.64 -5.73
C TYR A 144 -1.21 12.58 -5.51
N VAL A 145 -0.42 12.88 -6.55
CA VAL A 145 1.06 12.97 -6.44
C VAL A 145 1.45 14.03 -5.42
N LYS A 146 0.79 15.21 -5.41
CA LYS A 146 1.02 16.26 -4.40
C LYS A 146 0.82 15.74 -2.98
N ARG A 147 -0.27 15.00 -2.75
CA ARG A 147 -0.63 14.47 -1.43
C ARG A 147 0.31 13.36 -0.95
N PHE A 148 0.81 12.51 -1.85
CA PHE A 148 1.49 11.27 -1.47
C PHE A 148 2.99 11.18 -1.80
N ALA A 149 3.57 12.17 -2.51
CA ALA A 149 5.00 12.13 -2.87
C ALA A 149 5.92 11.93 -1.66
N LYS A 150 5.68 12.64 -0.55
CA LYS A 150 6.53 12.53 0.64
C LYS A 150 6.48 11.15 1.30
N VAL A 151 5.30 10.50 1.37
CA VAL A 151 5.20 9.14 1.92
C VAL A 151 5.84 8.12 0.98
N ALA A 152 5.65 8.24 -0.33
CA ALA A 152 6.32 7.37 -1.30
C ALA A 152 7.85 7.46 -1.21
N GLN A 153 8.41 8.66 -0.98
CA GLN A 153 9.85 8.83 -0.75
C GLN A 153 10.33 8.22 0.57
N VAL A 154 9.58 8.37 1.67
CA VAL A 154 9.90 7.74 2.97
C VAL A 154 9.87 6.21 2.86
N GLU A 155 8.87 5.66 2.16
CA GLU A 155 8.80 4.22 1.91
C GLU A 155 9.94 3.75 0.99
N MET A 156 10.34 4.53 -0.03
CA MET A 156 11.51 4.25 -0.86
C MET A 156 12.81 4.20 -0.04
N GLN A 157 13.02 5.12 0.90
CA GLN A 157 14.20 5.09 1.78
C GLN A 157 14.27 3.79 2.57
N LYS A 158 13.12 3.36 3.14
CA LYS A 158 13.02 2.22 4.05
C LYS A 158 13.02 0.87 3.35
N TYR A 159 12.34 0.76 2.20
CA TYR A 159 12.07 -0.52 1.53
C TYR A 159 12.74 -0.68 0.16
N LYS A 160 13.46 0.36 -0.31
CA LYS A 160 14.22 0.41 -1.57
C LYS A 160 13.37 0.21 -2.84
N ILE A 161 12.05 0.40 -2.74
CA ILE A 161 11.12 0.42 -3.87
C ILE A 161 11.07 1.85 -4.43
N PRO A 162 11.20 2.08 -5.75
CA PRO A 162 11.13 3.42 -6.32
C PRO A 162 9.87 4.17 -5.89
N ALA A 163 10.01 5.46 -5.55
CA ALA A 163 8.90 6.32 -5.19
C ALA A 163 7.96 6.51 -6.40
N SER A 164 8.54 6.58 -7.61
CA SER A 164 7.82 6.63 -8.88
C SER A 164 6.90 5.42 -9.09
N ILE A 165 7.41 4.20 -8.84
CA ILE A 165 6.65 2.94 -8.91
C ILE A 165 5.51 2.96 -7.91
N THR A 166 5.80 3.29 -6.65
CA THR A 166 4.80 3.32 -5.57
C THR A 166 3.66 4.30 -5.88
N LEU A 167 3.98 5.48 -6.42
CA LEU A 167 2.98 6.47 -6.83
C LEU A 167 2.20 6.05 -8.07
N ALA A 168 2.85 5.49 -9.09
CA ALA A 168 2.19 5.04 -10.32
C ALA A 168 1.23 3.87 -10.05
N GLN A 169 1.62 2.92 -9.19
CA GLN A 169 0.70 1.88 -8.72
C GLN A 169 -0.45 2.50 -7.93
N GLY A 170 -0.17 3.37 -6.95
CA GLY A 170 -1.21 4.06 -6.19
C GLY A 170 -2.22 4.81 -7.08
N LEU A 171 -1.76 5.52 -8.11
CA LEU A 171 -2.61 6.21 -9.09
C LEU A 171 -3.56 5.25 -9.84
N ILE A 172 -3.08 4.07 -10.26
CA ILE A 172 -3.89 3.06 -10.95
C ILE A 172 -4.86 2.38 -9.97
N GLU A 173 -4.34 1.75 -8.91
CA GLU A 173 -5.11 0.86 -8.03
C GLU A 173 -6.18 1.61 -7.19
N SER A 174 -6.02 2.93 -7.00
CA SER A 174 -6.97 3.77 -6.25
C SER A 174 -7.83 4.71 -7.10
N ASP A 175 -7.74 4.67 -8.43
CA ASP A 175 -8.29 5.70 -9.33
C ASP A 175 -7.93 7.13 -8.87
N CYS A 176 -6.63 7.41 -8.75
CA CYS A 176 -6.13 8.67 -8.18
C CYS A 176 -6.71 9.01 -6.79
N GLY A 177 -6.99 8.00 -5.96
CA GLY A 177 -7.61 8.12 -4.64
C GLY A 177 -9.14 8.21 -4.67
N GLU A 178 -9.76 8.21 -5.85
CA GLU A 178 -11.19 8.41 -6.00
C GLU A 178 -12.03 7.14 -5.78
N SER A 179 -11.41 5.95 -5.84
CA SER A 179 -12.11 4.68 -5.71
C SER A 179 -12.80 4.54 -4.36
N ARG A 180 -13.96 3.88 -4.34
CA ARG A 180 -14.73 3.63 -3.11
C ARG A 180 -13.90 2.92 -2.04
N LEU A 181 -12.99 2.03 -2.44
CA LEU A 181 -12.08 1.32 -1.53
C LEU A 181 -11.02 2.28 -0.94
N ALA A 182 -10.44 3.17 -1.74
CA ALA A 182 -9.52 4.19 -1.24
C ALA A 182 -10.22 5.15 -0.27
N LYS A 183 -11.41 5.67 -0.62
CA LYS A 183 -12.17 6.62 0.23
C LYS A 183 -12.69 6.02 1.53
N MET A 184 -13.28 4.83 1.50
CA MET A 184 -13.95 4.25 2.69
C MET A 184 -13.00 3.44 3.58
N ASN A 185 -11.96 2.84 3.01
CA ASN A 185 -11.04 1.94 3.71
C ASN A 185 -9.61 2.46 3.80
N ASN A 186 -9.29 3.65 3.26
CA ASN A 186 -7.92 4.15 3.11
C ASN A 186 -6.99 3.16 2.39
N ASN A 187 -7.52 2.23 1.58
CA ASN A 187 -6.76 1.14 0.98
C ASN A 187 -6.47 1.47 -0.50
N HIS A 188 -5.31 2.10 -0.73
CA HIS A 188 -4.93 2.64 -2.04
C HIS A 188 -4.35 1.60 -3.02
N PHE A 189 -4.11 0.37 -2.57
CA PHE A 189 -3.39 -0.66 -3.34
C PHE A 189 -4.15 -1.99 -3.44
N GLY A 190 -5.45 -1.99 -3.15
CA GLY A 190 -6.30 -3.19 -3.25
C GLY A 190 -5.86 -4.34 -2.32
N VAL A 191 -5.23 -4.05 -1.18
CA VAL A 191 -4.65 -5.10 -0.32
C VAL A 191 -5.77 -5.97 0.27
N LYS A 192 -5.82 -7.23 -0.18
CA LYS A 192 -6.80 -8.24 0.24
C LYS A 192 -6.53 -8.76 1.65
N CYS A 193 -7.60 -9.20 2.29
CA CYS A 193 -7.65 -9.69 3.65
C CYS A 193 -7.75 -11.22 3.67
N PHE A 194 -6.62 -11.90 3.88
CA PHE A 194 -6.54 -13.36 3.85
C PHE A 194 -6.78 -14.04 5.21
N SER A 195 -7.09 -13.27 6.27
CA SER A 195 -7.28 -13.86 7.60
C SER A 195 -8.59 -14.65 7.70
N LYS A 196 -8.48 -15.94 8.04
CA LYS A 196 -9.62 -16.81 8.37
C LYS A 196 -10.36 -16.37 9.64
N LYS A 197 -9.73 -15.57 10.51
CA LYS A 197 -10.30 -15.00 11.73
C LYS A 197 -10.02 -13.50 11.73
N CYS A 198 -10.95 -12.73 11.17
CA CYS A 198 -10.84 -11.28 11.06
C CYS A 198 -11.69 -10.60 12.14
N ASN A 199 -11.11 -9.63 12.86
CA ASN A 199 -11.85 -8.82 13.83
C ASN A 199 -12.87 -7.93 13.11
N LYS A 200 -14.00 -7.63 13.78
CA LYS A 200 -15.03 -6.72 13.25
C LYS A 200 -14.41 -5.35 12.95
N GLY A 201 -14.57 -4.88 11.72
CA GLY A 201 -14.05 -3.58 11.25
C GLY A 201 -12.62 -3.59 10.69
N HIS A 202 -11.84 -4.66 10.87
CA HIS A 202 -10.48 -4.76 10.31
C HIS A 202 -10.47 -4.95 8.78
N CYS A 203 -11.49 -5.60 8.22
CA CYS A 203 -11.67 -5.75 6.77
C CYS A 203 -13.12 -5.47 6.38
N ALA A 204 -13.32 -4.95 5.17
CA ALA A 204 -14.64 -4.76 4.57
C ALA A 204 -14.77 -5.59 3.29
N ASN A 205 -15.96 -6.09 3.02
CA ASN A 205 -16.28 -6.77 1.77
C ASN A 205 -16.61 -5.73 0.68
N PHE A 206 -16.03 -5.87 -0.50
CA PHE A 206 -16.33 -5.05 -1.67
C PHE A 206 -16.70 -5.99 -2.82
N THR A 207 -17.98 -6.39 -2.87
CA THR A 207 -18.56 -7.13 -3.98
C THR A 207 -19.06 -6.16 -5.05
N ASP A 208 -18.58 -6.37 -6.27
CA ASP A 208 -19.32 -6.05 -7.50
C ASP A 208 -20.06 -7.34 -7.90
N ASP A 209 -19.32 -8.35 -8.37
CA ASP A 209 -19.86 -9.66 -8.76
C ASP A 209 -19.28 -10.87 -8.00
N THR A 210 -20.19 -11.75 -7.58
CA THR A 210 -20.05 -13.21 -7.35
C THR A 210 -18.98 -13.81 -6.42
N HIS A 211 -18.01 -13.07 -5.85
CA HIS A 211 -17.14 -13.58 -4.78
C HIS A 211 -16.87 -12.54 -3.67
N LYS A 212 -16.82 -13.01 -2.40
CA LYS A 212 -16.61 -12.15 -1.22
C LYS A 212 -15.13 -11.80 -1.05
N ASP A 213 -14.62 -10.91 -1.90
CA ASP A 213 -13.29 -10.31 -1.69
C ASP A 213 -13.33 -9.32 -0.53
N PHE A 214 -12.75 -9.73 0.60
CA PHE A 214 -12.49 -8.85 1.73
C PHE A 214 -11.18 -8.10 1.52
N PHE A 215 -11.21 -6.79 1.76
CA PHE A 215 -10.06 -5.90 1.71
C PHE A 215 -9.77 -5.32 3.08
N ILE A 216 -8.49 -5.12 3.39
CA ILE A 216 -8.07 -4.51 4.66
C ILE A 216 -8.61 -3.08 4.73
N LYS A 217 -9.06 -2.68 5.93
CA LYS A 217 -9.38 -1.30 6.27
C LYS A 217 -8.23 -0.71 7.09
N TYR A 218 -7.75 0.44 6.66
CA TYR A 218 -6.70 1.21 7.32
C TYR A 218 -7.27 2.46 7.99
N ASN A 219 -6.63 2.90 9.08
CA ASN A 219 -6.95 4.15 9.75
C ASN A 219 -6.51 5.36 8.90
N THR A 220 -5.41 5.21 8.16
CA THR A 220 -4.86 6.25 7.28
C THR A 220 -4.35 5.66 5.98
N ALA A 221 -4.31 6.45 4.90
CA ALA A 221 -3.74 6.01 3.63
C ALA A 221 -2.26 5.59 3.77
N TRP A 222 -1.51 6.20 4.70
CA TRP A 222 -0.10 5.90 4.99
C TRP A 222 0.11 4.44 5.43
N GLU A 223 -0.82 3.86 6.18
CA GLU A 223 -0.77 2.43 6.55
C GLU A 223 -0.92 1.54 5.30
N SER A 224 -1.70 1.95 4.30
CA SER A 224 -1.82 1.20 3.04
C SER A 224 -0.54 1.30 2.17
N TYR A 225 0.13 2.45 2.17
CA TYR A 225 1.47 2.60 1.57
C TYR A 225 2.47 1.66 2.25
N ARG A 226 2.49 1.63 3.59
CA ARG A 226 3.32 0.70 4.36
C ARG A 226 3.00 -0.78 4.09
N ALA A 227 1.72 -1.13 3.97
CA ALA A 227 1.29 -2.49 3.64
C ALA A 227 1.70 -2.90 2.22
N HIS A 228 1.61 -1.98 1.25
CA HIS A 228 2.12 -2.17 -0.10
C HIS A 228 3.64 -2.38 -0.11
N SER A 229 4.41 -1.56 0.62
CA SER A 229 5.86 -1.75 0.76
C SER A 229 6.20 -3.13 1.30
N ASN A 230 5.53 -3.55 2.38
CA ASN A 230 5.70 -4.88 2.98
C ASN A 230 5.34 -6.02 2.02
N LEU A 231 4.27 -5.87 1.22
CA LEU A 231 3.88 -6.85 0.20
C LEU A 231 4.98 -7.05 -0.85
N LEU A 232 5.61 -5.95 -1.30
CA LEU A 232 6.74 -5.99 -2.22
C LEU A 232 8.06 -6.46 -1.58
N GLN A 233 8.13 -6.66 -0.27
CA GLN A 233 9.22 -7.42 0.37
C GLN A 233 9.01 -8.95 0.32
N GLY A 234 7.81 -9.41 -0.07
CA GLY A 234 7.49 -10.84 -0.15
C GLY A 234 8.36 -11.61 -1.15
N SER A 235 8.53 -12.90 -0.93
CA SER A 235 9.41 -13.79 -1.73
C SER A 235 9.18 -13.69 -3.24
N ARG A 236 7.92 -13.54 -3.68
CA ARG A 236 7.49 -13.30 -5.07
C ARG A 236 8.22 -12.12 -5.73
N TYR A 237 8.42 -11.03 -4.98
CA TYR A 237 8.97 -9.76 -5.47
C TYR A 237 10.42 -9.54 -5.05
N LYS A 238 11.01 -10.41 -4.23
CA LYS A 238 12.37 -10.27 -3.68
C LYS A 238 13.45 -10.02 -4.75
N HIS A 239 13.30 -10.59 -5.95
CA HIS A 239 14.22 -10.35 -7.07
C HIS A 239 14.26 -8.89 -7.57
N LEU A 240 13.21 -8.10 -7.32
CA LEU A 240 13.17 -6.68 -7.67
C LEU A 240 14.06 -5.83 -6.75
N GLN A 241 14.35 -6.29 -5.53
CA GLN A 241 15.19 -5.59 -4.56
C GLN A 241 16.65 -5.46 -5.02
N ASN A 242 17.07 -6.29 -5.98
CA ASN A 242 18.39 -6.26 -6.60
C ASN A 242 18.47 -5.22 -7.74
N LEU A 243 17.35 -4.62 -8.15
CA LEU A 243 17.32 -3.58 -9.17
C LEU A 243 17.62 -2.21 -8.55
N ASN A 244 18.21 -1.31 -9.33
CA ASN A 244 18.47 0.05 -8.87
C ASN A 244 17.15 0.78 -8.54
N LYS A 245 17.13 1.55 -7.44
CA LYS A 245 16.01 2.42 -7.02
C LYS A 245 15.59 3.46 -8.08
N THR A 246 16.43 3.73 -9.09
CA THR A 246 16.10 4.63 -10.20
C THR A 246 15.65 3.91 -11.48
N ASP A 247 15.74 2.58 -11.58
CA ASP A 247 15.36 1.81 -12.77
C ASP A 247 13.88 1.39 -12.72
N TYR A 248 12.99 2.37 -12.77
CA TYR A 248 11.55 2.14 -12.78
C TYR A 248 11.09 1.26 -13.97
N LYS A 249 11.84 1.23 -15.09
CA LYS A 249 11.49 0.42 -16.27
C LYS A 249 11.68 -1.06 -16.01
N SER A 250 12.79 -1.47 -15.39
CA SER A 250 12.98 -2.85 -14.97
C SER A 250 12.05 -3.23 -13.82
N TRP A 251 11.79 -2.33 -12.87
CA TRP A 251 10.81 -2.56 -11.80
C TRP A 251 9.40 -2.81 -12.35
N ALA A 252 8.89 -1.99 -13.27
CA ALA A 252 7.56 -2.16 -13.86
C ALA A 252 7.42 -3.48 -14.64
N LYS A 253 8.42 -3.82 -15.46
CA LYS A 253 8.48 -5.12 -16.17
C LYS A 253 8.55 -6.30 -15.20
N GLY A 254 9.33 -6.17 -14.13
CA GLY A 254 9.48 -7.15 -13.08
C GLY A 254 8.20 -7.39 -12.28
N LEU A 255 7.48 -6.33 -11.89
CA LEU A 255 6.16 -6.42 -11.24
C LEU A 255 5.14 -7.19 -12.09
N LYS A 256 5.10 -6.91 -13.40
CA LYS A 256 4.25 -7.66 -14.35
C LYS A 256 4.68 -9.12 -14.46
N LYS A 257 5.98 -9.40 -14.59
CA LYS A 257 6.53 -10.77 -14.63
C LYS A 257 6.25 -11.55 -13.34
N ALA A 258 6.26 -10.88 -12.19
CA ALA A 258 5.96 -11.43 -10.88
C ALA A 258 4.46 -11.68 -10.63
N GLY A 259 3.58 -11.27 -11.55
CA GLY A 259 2.13 -11.42 -11.40
C GLY A 259 1.53 -10.49 -10.34
N TYR A 260 1.93 -9.21 -10.32
CA TYR A 260 1.23 -8.18 -9.55
C TYR A 260 -0.18 -7.93 -10.11
N ALA A 261 -0.31 -7.81 -11.43
CA ALA A 261 -1.58 -7.68 -12.14
C ALA A 261 -1.66 -8.66 -13.32
N THR A 262 -2.87 -9.02 -13.73
CA THR A 262 -3.15 -9.89 -14.89
C THR A 262 -3.17 -9.14 -16.22
N ASP A 263 -3.28 -7.81 -16.19
CA ASP A 263 -3.28 -6.95 -17.37
C ASP A 263 -1.96 -7.10 -18.16
N PRO A 264 -2.00 -7.51 -19.45
CA PRO A 264 -0.79 -7.68 -20.26
C PRO A 264 0.02 -6.37 -20.38
N ASN A 265 -0.66 -5.22 -20.34
CA ASN A 265 -0.08 -3.88 -20.54
C ASN A 265 0.31 -3.19 -19.22
N TYR A 266 0.26 -3.88 -18.07
CA TYR A 266 0.48 -3.27 -16.75
C TYR A 266 1.82 -2.53 -16.63
N ALA A 267 2.90 -3.14 -17.13
CA ALA A 267 4.24 -2.54 -17.11
C ALA A 267 4.28 -1.23 -17.91
N ASP A 268 3.67 -1.20 -19.11
CA ASP A 268 3.66 -0.03 -19.97
C ASP A 268 2.77 1.09 -19.41
N LYS A 269 1.66 0.74 -18.73
CA LYS A 269 0.83 1.70 -18.00
C LYS A 269 1.61 2.39 -16.87
N LEU A 270 2.40 1.64 -16.10
CA LEU A 270 3.27 2.21 -15.07
C LEU A 270 4.36 3.11 -15.67
N ILE A 271 5.06 2.64 -16.72
CA ILE A 271 6.12 3.41 -17.37
C ILE A 271 5.58 4.73 -17.93
N ARG A 272 4.46 4.71 -18.64
CA ARG A 272 3.80 5.93 -19.16
C ARG A 272 3.44 6.91 -18.04
N LEU A 273 2.76 6.46 -16.98
CA LEU A 273 2.43 7.35 -15.86
C LEU A 273 3.67 7.96 -15.18
N ILE A 274 4.76 7.21 -15.07
CA ILE A 274 6.02 7.69 -14.50
C ILE A 274 6.69 8.73 -15.40
N GLU A 275 6.60 8.57 -16.72
CA GLU A 275 7.16 9.49 -17.70
C GLU A 275 6.29 10.76 -17.87
N ASP A 276 4.98 10.59 -18.08
CA ASP A 276 3.97 11.65 -18.28
C ASP A 276 3.88 12.62 -17.08
N LEU A 277 4.00 12.08 -15.86
CA LEU A 277 3.97 12.84 -14.61
C LEU A 277 5.37 13.08 -14.03
N GLN A 278 6.43 12.72 -14.75
CA GLN A 278 7.84 12.87 -14.36
C GLN A 278 8.20 12.32 -12.96
N LEU A 279 7.54 11.25 -12.52
CA LEU A 279 7.68 10.72 -11.15
C LEU A 279 9.10 10.22 -10.84
N TYR A 280 9.87 9.84 -11.86
CA TYR A 280 11.29 9.44 -11.76
C TYR A 280 12.23 10.54 -11.22
N ARG A 281 11.74 11.78 -11.06
CA ARG A 281 12.45 12.86 -10.37
C ARG A 281 12.46 12.66 -8.85
N LEU A 282 11.42 12.01 -8.30
CA LEU A 282 11.28 11.71 -6.87
C LEU A 282 12.22 10.60 -6.40
N ASP A 283 12.68 9.74 -7.33
CA ASP A 283 13.59 8.62 -7.03
C ASP A 283 15.04 9.06 -6.73
N ARG A 284 15.38 10.30 -7.13
CA ARG A 284 16.75 10.87 -7.07
C ARG A 284 16.95 11.90 -5.97
N THR A 285 15.88 12.53 -5.48
CA THR A 285 15.92 13.73 -4.61
C THR A 285 16.06 13.39 -3.13
N LEU A 286 16.98 12.49 -2.77
CA LEU A 286 17.20 12.01 -1.39
C LEU A 286 18.70 11.82 -1.05
N GLU A 287 19.51 12.78 -1.51
CA GLU A 287 20.88 13.01 -1.04
C GLU A 287 20.87 14.26 -0.15
#